data_AF-D0UZ66-F1
#
_entry.id   AF-D0UZ66-F1
#
_cell.length_a   1.000
_cell.length_b   1.000
_cell.length_c   1.000
_cell.angle_alpha   90.00
_cell.angle_beta   90.00
_cell.angle_gamma   90.00
#
_symmetry.space_group_name_H-M   'P 1'
#
loop_
_entity.id
_entity.type
_entity.pdbx_description
1 polymer ?
#
loop_
_entity_poly.entity_id
_entity_poly.type
_entity_poly.pdbx_seq_one_letter_code
_entity_poly.pdbx_strand_id
1 'polypeptide(L)'
;MPIRRRLPGPLILDRQVVLEPALSPTARLLYVLLHATPDDTGMQQTADLAGVSTVEALRPFVDELAAMGVVSRAIEHGEETLIVN
;
A
#
# COMPACT_ATOMS: atom_id res chain seq x y z
N MET A 1 0.78 -25.28 11.12
CA MET A 1 -0.66 -25.21 10.78
C MET A 1 -0.80 -24.56 9.41
N PRO A 2 -1.53 -25.15 8.43
CA PRO A 2 -1.77 -24.47 7.17
C PRO A 2 -2.79 -23.34 7.37
N ILE A 3 -2.39 -22.12 7.02
CA ILE A 3 -3.30 -20.97 6.98
C ILE A 3 -4.05 -21.04 5.65
N ARG A 4 -5.37 -21.24 5.68
CA ARG A 4 -6.23 -21.18 4.49
C ARG A 4 -6.96 -19.84 4.51
N ARG A 5 -6.63 -18.96 3.57
CA ARG A 5 -7.30 -17.67 3.40
C ARG A 5 -8.32 -17.81 2.28
N ARG A 6 -9.59 -17.52 2.58
CA ARG A 6 -10.63 -17.32 1.57
C ARG A 6 -10.50 -15.87 1.12
N LEU A 7 -9.59 -15.61 0.17
CA LEU A 7 -9.47 -14.27 -0.43
C LEU A 7 -10.76 -13.97 -1.21
N PRO A 8 -11.33 -12.76 -1.08
CA PRO A 8 -12.41 -12.31 -1.94
C PRO A 8 -11.82 -12.08 -3.34
N GLY A 9 -11.86 -13.10 -4.19
CA GLY A 9 -11.31 -13.01 -5.55
C GLY A 9 -9.78 -13.00 -5.65
N PRO A 10 -9.24 -12.99 -6.89
CA PRO A 10 -7.80 -12.91 -7.12
C PRO A 10 -7.30 -11.48 -6.86
N LEU A 11 -6.34 -11.33 -5.96
CA LEU A 11 -5.53 -10.12 -5.84
C LEU A 11 -4.62 -10.02 -7.07
N ILE A 12 -4.83 -9.01 -7.90
CA ILE A 12 -3.99 -8.74 -9.07
C ILE A 12 -2.97 -7.69 -8.66
N LEU A 13 -1.69 -8.03 -8.76
CA LEU A 13 -0.57 -7.17 -8.40
C LEU A 13 0.41 -7.11 -9.57
N ASP A 14 1.06 -5.98 -9.76
CA ASP A 14 2.19 -5.90 -10.66
C ASP A 14 3.41 -6.61 -10.02
N ARG A 15 3.82 -7.69 -10.68
CA ARG A 15 4.99 -8.49 -10.29
C ARG A 15 6.27 -7.64 -10.22
N GLN A 16 6.43 -6.67 -11.11
CA GLN A 16 7.64 -5.84 -11.15
C GLN A 16 7.76 -5.03 -9.87
N VAL A 17 6.66 -4.47 -9.39
CA VAL A 17 6.62 -3.69 -8.14
C VAL A 17 6.88 -4.58 -6.93
N VAL A 18 6.22 -5.75 -6.86
CA VAL A 18 6.37 -6.68 -5.72
C VAL A 18 7.78 -7.25 -5.62
N LEU A 19 8.49 -7.40 -6.75
CA LEU A 19 9.83 -7.99 -6.79
C LEU A 19 10.95 -6.96 -6.96
N GLU A 20 10.63 -5.66 -6.97
CA GLU A 20 11.62 -4.60 -7.17
C GLU A 20 12.62 -4.55 -6.00
N PRO A 21 13.91 -4.83 -6.24
CA PRO A 21 14.93 -4.78 -5.19
C PRO A 21 15.23 -3.37 -4.69
N ALA A 22 14.99 -2.33 -5.48
CA ALA A 22 15.16 -0.94 -5.05
C ALA A 22 14.12 -0.50 -4.00
N LEU A 23 12.97 -1.17 -3.94
CA LEU A 23 11.95 -0.92 -2.94
C LEU A 23 12.29 -1.62 -1.61
N SER A 24 12.12 -0.87 -0.54
CA SER A 24 12.17 -1.43 0.80
C SER A 24 11.12 -2.53 0.97
N PRO A 25 11.36 -3.53 1.84
CA PRO A 25 10.37 -4.56 2.13
C PRO A 25 9.03 -3.97 2.58
N THR A 26 9.06 -2.86 3.31
CA THR A 26 7.87 -2.15 3.80
C THR A 26 7.13 -1.46 2.66
N ALA A 27 7.80 -0.83 1.69
CA ALA A 27 7.15 -0.26 0.51
C ALA A 27 6.46 -1.32 -0.34
N ARG A 28 7.08 -2.48 -0.53
CA ARG A 28 6.46 -3.63 -1.21
C ARG A 28 5.25 -4.17 -0.46
N LEU A 29 5.33 -4.27 0.87
CA LEU A 29 4.19 -4.66 1.71
C LEU A 29 3.05 -3.64 1.60
N LEU A 30 3.37 -2.34 1.67
CA LEU A 30 2.41 -1.26 1.54
C LEU A 30 1.67 -1.35 0.20
N TYR A 31 2.37 -1.57 -0.91
CA TYR A 31 1.76 -1.77 -2.23
C TYR A 31 0.75 -2.93 -2.25
N VAL A 32 1.10 -4.06 -1.63
CA VAL A 32 0.19 -5.22 -1.50
C VAL A 32 -1.02 -4.87 -0.64
N LEU A 33 -0.82 -4.13 0.46
CA LEU A 33 -1.90 -3.71 1.35
C LEU A 33 -2.87 -2.80 0.62
N LEU A 34 -2.39 -1.80 -0.13
CA LEU A 34 -3.24 -0.88 -0.89
C LEU A 34 -4.15 -1.60 -1.91
N HIS A 35 -3.74 -2.75 -2.46
CA HIS A 35 -4.59 -3.56 -3.34
C HIS A 35 -5.52 -4.52 -2.58
N ALA A 36 -5.15 -4.90 -1.36
CA ALA A 36 -5.86 -5.89 -0.56
C ALA A 36 -6.90 -5.28 0.37
N THR A 37 -6.78 -3.98 0.67
CA THR A 37 -7.70 -3.23 1.53
C THR A 37 -8.80 -2.56 0.70
N PRO A 38 -10.04 -2.48 1.20
CA PRO A 38 -11.11 -1.69 0.58
C PRO A 38 -10.74 -0.21 0.41
N ASP A 39 -11.32 0.45 -0.59
CA ASP A 39 -11.07 1.88 -0.92
C ASP A 39 -11.41 2.85 0.23
N ASP A 40 -12.28 2.45 1.16
CA ASP A 40 -12.67 3.24 2.35
C ASP A 40 -11.75 3.02 3.56
N THR A 41 -10.65 2.28 3.39
CA THR A 41 -9.65 2.05 4.44
C THR A 41 -8.84 3.33 4.66
N GLY A 42 -8.99 3.93 5.85
CA GLY A 42 -8.27 5.15 6.20
C GLY A 42 -6.76 4.93 6.34
N MET A 43 -5.98 5.98 6.08
CA MET A 43 -4.50 5.94 6.10
C MET A 43 -3.90 5.44 7.43
N GLN A 44 -4.54 5.72 8.57
CA GLN A 44 -4.08 5.20 9.86
C GLN A 44 -4.25 3.68 9.98
N GLN A 45 -5.34 3.12 9.45
CA GLN A 45 -5.52 1.66 9.44
C GLN A 45 -4.50 0.99 8.52
N THR A 46 -4.20 1.61 7.37
CA THR A 46 -3.12 1.16 6.47
C THR A 46 -1.76 1.20 7.16
N ALA A 47 -1.48 2.22 7.97
CA ALA A 47 -0.25 2.32 8.78
C ALA A 47 -0.14 1.14 9.77
N ASP A 48 -1.22 0.88 10.51
CA ASP A 48 -1.27 -0.21 11.47
C ASP A 48 -1.04 -1.59 10.80
N LEU A 49 -1.64 -1.80 9.62
CA LEU A 49 -1.46 -3.03 8.82
C LEU A 49 -0.06 -3.18 8.23
N ALA A 50 0.58 -2.07 7.88
CA ALA A 50 1.98 -2.04 7.43
C ALA A 50 2.98 -2.20 8.58
N GLY A 51 2.51 -2.23 9.84
CA GLY A 51 3.33 -2.37 11.03
C GLY A 51 4.07 -1.09 11.41
N VAL A 52 3.54 0.08 11.02
CA VAL A 52 4.10 1.39 11.38
C VAL A 52 3.13 2.17 12.28
N SER A 53 3.67 2.95 13.21
CA SER A 53 2.89 3.52 14.30
C SER A 53 2.10 4.79 13.94
N THR A 54 2.43 5.47 12.83
CA THR A 54 1.75 6.70 12.41
C THR A 54 1.66 6.80 10.89
N VAL A 55 0.73 7.65 10.39
CA VAL A 55 0.62 7.96 8.96
C VAL A 55 1.90 8.60 8.43
N GLU A 56 2.55 9.48 9.19
CA GLU A 56 3.81 10.11 8.79
C GLU A 56 4.93 9.09 8.59
N ALA A 57 4.90 7.98 9.34
CA ALA A 57 5.85 6.89 9.17
C ALA A 57 5.64 6.11 7.86
N LEU A 58 4.47 6.21 7.22
CA LEU A 58 4.26 5.68 5.87
C LEU A 58 4.91 6.53 4.78
N ARG A 59 5.14 7.82 5.05
CA ARG A 59 5.53 8.79 4.02
C ARG A 59 6.78 8.38 3.21
N PRO A 60 7.88 7.88 3.82
CA PRO A 60 9.04 7.42 3.06
C PRO A 60 8.70 6.28 2.08
N PHE A 61 7.83 5.37 2.49
CA PHE A 61 7.44 4.22 1.67
C PHE A 61 6.47 4.62 0.55
N VAL A 62 5.59 5.59 0.81
CA VAL A 62 4.75 6.20 -0.22
C VAL A 62 5.62 6.97 -1.22
N ASP A 63 6.67 7.67 -0.76
CA ASP A 63 7.61 8.38 -1.63
C ASP A 63 8.37 7.41 -2.55
N GLU A 64 8.79 6.25 -2.04
CA GLU A 64 9.40 5.18 -2.85
C GLU A 64 8.46 4.69 -3.96
N LEU A 65 7.20 4.40 -3.62
CA LEU A 65 6.18 3.95 -4.58
C LEU A 65 5.83 5.06 -5.59
N ALA A 66 5.78 6.32 -5.14
CA ALA A 66 5.54 7.46 -6.02
C ALA A 66 6.70 7.70 -6.99
N ALA A 67 7.95 7.50 -6.56
CA ALA A 67 9.12 7.60 -7.42
C ALA A 67 9.12 6.55 -8.54
N MET A 68 8.49 5.40 -8.32
CA MET A 68 8.23 4.38 -9.35
C MET A 68 6.99 4.66 -10.21
N GLY A 69 6.20 5.67 -9.87
CA GLY A 69 4.96 6.01 -10.57
C GLY A 69 3.80 5.05 -10.30
N VAL A 70 3.88 4.19 -9.29
CA VAL A 70 2.83 3.20 -8.98
C VAL A 70 1.77 3.73 -8.01
N VAL A 71 2.09 4.81 -7.30
CA VAL A 71 1.16 5.52 -6.41
C VAL A 71 1.24 7.02 -6.66
N SER A 72 0.09 7.69 -6.64
CA SER A 72 -0.05 9.14 -6.69
C SER A 72 -0.74 9.64 -5.43
N ARG A 73 -0.42 10.87 -5.01
CA ARG A 73 -1.13 11.56 -3.91
C ARG A 73 -2.11 12.57 -4.49
N ALA A 74 -3.34 12.55 -4.01
CA ALA A 74 -4.39 13.50 -4.35
C ALA A 74 -5.03 14.06 -3.08
N ILE A 75 -5.70 15.21 -3.20
CA ILE A 75 -6.56 15.74 -2.14
C ILE A 75 -8.00 15.62 -2.64
N GLU A 76 -8.77 14.74 -2.02
CA GLU A 76 -10.19 14.54 -2.31
C GLU A 76 -11.01 14.93 -1.08
N HIS A 77 -12.02 15.77 -1.26
CA HIS A 77 -12.89 16.24 -0.16
C HIS A 77 -12.14 16.87 1.04
N GLY A 78 -10.91 17.35 0.85
CA GLY A 78 -10.07 17.94 1.90
C GLY A 78 -9.17 16.94 2.63
N GLU A 79 -9.16 15.68 2.23
CA GLU A 79 -8.33 14.61 2.81
C GLU A 79 -7.29 14.09 1.80
N GLU A 80 -6.10 13.76 2.30
CA GLU A 80 -5.04 13.16 1.49
C GLU A 80 -5.43 11.71 1.13
N THR A 81 -5.51 11.43 -0.17
CA THR A 81 -5.88 10.15 -0.74
C THR A 81 -4.73 9.60 -1.57
N LEU A 82 -4.46 8.30 -1.44
CA LEU A 82 -3.50 7.59 -2.29
C LEU A 82 -4.24 6.91 -3.43
N ILE A 83 -3.80 7.19 -4.66
CA ILE A 83 -4.29 6.57 -5.87
C ILE A 83 -3.24 5.57 -6.34
N VAL A 84 -3.63 4.33 -6.54
CA VAL A 84 -2.78 3.28 -7.12
C VAL A 84 -2.96 3.30 -8.64
N ASN A 85 -1.86 3.43 -9.40
CA ASN A 85 -1.88 3.57 -10.87
C ASN A 85 -1.74 2.24 -11.62
#